data_AF-A0A5P9CMJ3-F1
#
_entry.id   AF-A0A5P9CMJ3-F1
#
_cell.length_a   1.000
_cell.length_b   1.000
_cell.length_c   1.000
_cell.angle_alpha   90.00
_cell.angle_beta   90.00
_cell.angle_gamma   90.00
#
_symmetry.space_group_name_H-M   'P 1'
#
loop_
_entity.id
_entity.type
_entity.pdbx_description
1 polymer ?
#
loop_
_entity_poly.entity_id
_entity_poly.type
_entity_poly.pdbx_seq_one_letter_code
_entity_poly.pdbx_strand_id
1 'polypeptide(L)'
;MRNDNYKKNLILLAMMGALVSGVTGCSDDDEYKQALEFSSDVEMPISGLAAGDAAEHGEQYDYSTLAVFDWKNYGDQTPKPRFGVVERHGDSATVVPLDQSIVNWPESEPRGNDLEAICQIDDTYYLAAESSYYDDGVTHQYGRLFLIERNPTQGTLYSGLSVSAIYSLTATPSDYDEKSFEGLACARSDSNDGSYNILLGDRTSGDLYWDKIQPMADITSDTTQVLDLKPVGNIQAPTEWGTSRNISDLFYTEQWHYLYGVASLDPEDDNAPEGSTEPSATMYKSAKAFYLESDTFMQGLESSPHEVAIEAVHSFSNHKIEGITAYGLTGGIFYGSDDDTDANEYGLVKVQ
;
A
#
# COMPACT_ATOMS: atom_id res chain seq x y z
N MET A 1 7.54 30.03 47.53
CA MET A 1 8.84 30.29 46.87
C MET A 1 9.46 28.92 46.63
N ARG A 2 9.14 28.31 45.48
CA ARG A 2 9.95 28.24 44.23
C ARG A 2 11.03 27.15 44.37
N ASN A 3 10.74 25.87 44.09
CA ASN A 3 10.56 25.17 42.80
C ASN A 3 11.89 24.58 42.29
N ASP A 4 12.23 23.37 42.75
CA ASP A 4 13.39 22.58 42.30
C ASP A 4 12.95 21.28 41.60
N ASN A 5 12.13 21.41 40.56
CA ASN A 5 11.82 20.33 39.62
C ASN A 5 12.23 20.75 38.20
N TYR A 6 13.54 20.83 37.91
CA TYR A 6 14.03 20.95 36.52
C TYR A 6 15.45 20.42 36.39
N LYS A 7 15.61 19.08 36.42
CA LYS A 7 16.80 18.39 35.91
C LYS A 7 16.46 17.03 35.29
N LYS A 8 15.48 17.00 34.40
CA LYS A 8 15.30 15.95 33.38
C LYS A 8 14.52 16.57 32.21
N ASN A 9 15.23 17.31 31.35
CA ASN A 9 14.80 17.69 30.00
C ASN A 9 15.92 18.55 29.36
N LEU A 10 17.04 17.91 29.05
CA LEU A 10 18.10 18.53 28.25
C LEU A 10 18.56 17.65 27.07
N ILE A 11 17.81 16.58 26.77
CA ILE A 11 18.05 15.72 25.60
C ILE A 11 16.91 15.84 24.57
N LEU A 12 15.78 16.47 24.93
CA LEU A 12 14.64 16.67 24.02
C LEU A 12 14.70 17.97 23.20
N LEU A 13 15.84 18.66 23.17
CA LEU A 13 15.99 19.97 22.50
C LEU A 13 17.05 19.97 21.39
N ALA A 14 17.37 18.79 20.84
CA ALA A 14 18.35 18.63 19.77
C ALA A 14 17.77 18.06 18.46
N MET A 15 16.45 17.89 18.34
CA MET A 15 15.78 17.40 17.10
C MET A 15 14.84 18.43 16.45
N MET A 16 15.02 19.74 16.73
CA MET A 16 14.40 20.79 15.92
C MET A 16 15.50 21.48 15.11
N GLY A 17 15.73 20.96 13.91
CA GLY A 17 16.83 21.41 13.06
C GLY A 17 16.72 20.97 11.61
N ALA A 18 15.51 20.93 11.03
CA ALA A 18 15.34 21.04 9.59
C ALA A 18 14.81 22.45 9.29
N LEU A 19 15.71 23.32 8.87
CA LEU A 19 15.41 24.68 8.47
C LEU A 19 14.64 24.66 7.15
N VAL A 20 13.43 25.21 7.17
CA VAL A 20 12.71 25.70 6.00
C VAL A 20 13.60 26.72 5.28
N SER A 21 14.24 26.32 4.19
CA SER A 21 14.82 27.24 3.21
C SER A 21 13.82 27.48 2.10
N GLY A 22 12.83 28.34 2.37
CA GLY A 22 12.08 29.03 1.33
C GLY A 22 12.99 30.03 0.63
N VAL A 23 13.41 29.72 -0.59
CA VAL A 23 13.99 30.70 -1.51
C VAL A 23 12.95 31.07 -2.54
N THR A 24 12.44 32.29 -2.40
CA THR A 24 11.69 33.02 -3.41
C THR A 24 12.54 33.18 -4.68
N GLY A 25 12.08 32.60 -5.79
CA GLY A 25 12.62 32.82 -7.13
C GLY A 25 11.48 33.01 -8.13
N CYS A 26 11.28 34.24 -8.59
CA CYS A 26 10.38 34.56 -9.69
C CYS A 26 10.94 33.99 -11.00
N SER A 27 10.17 33.13 -11.67
CA SER A 27 10.20 32.97 -13.12
C SER A 27 8.81 32.51 -13.58
N ASP A 28 8.09 33.43 -14.24
CA ASP A 28 6.97 33.10 -15.12
C ASP A 28 7.53 32.23 -16.25
N ASP A 29 7.14 30.96 -16.28
CA ASP A 29 7.02 30.05 -17.44
C ASP A 29 6.92 28.60 -16.91
N ASP A 30 5.69 28.08 -16.82
CA ASP A 30 5.31 26.67 -17.02
C ASP A 30 3.90 26.42 -16.46
N GLU A 31 2.88 26.68 -17.26
CA GLU A 31 1.45 26.42 -17.00
C GLU A 31 1.10 24.91 -16.97
N TYR A 32 2.09 24.02 -16.90
CA TYR A 32 1.97 22.55 -16.89
C TYR A 32 2.54 21.87 -15.64
N LYS A 33 2.90 22.61 -14.58
CA LYS A 33 3.21 22.03 -13.27
C LYS A 33 1.92 21.78 -12.49
N GLN A 34 1.06 20.90 -13.00
CA GLN A 34 0.05 20.28 -12.15
C GLN A 34 0.73 19.21 -11.28
N ALA A 35 0.22 19.03 -10.06
CA ALA A 35 -0.16 17.72 -9.53
C ALA A 35 0.47 17.26 -8.21
N LEU A 36 1.39 17.98 -7.55
CA LEU A 36 1.78 17.66 -6.17
C LEU A 36 1.22 18.68 -5.18
N GLU A 37 0.55 18.21 -4.13
CA GLU A 37 0.08 19.04 -3.03
C GLU A 37 1.18 19.24 -1.98
N PHE A 38 1.87 18.17 -1.61
CA PHE A 38 3.09 18.18 -0.80
C PHE A 38 3.89 16.90 -1.06
N SER A 39 5.17 16.92 -0.68
CA SER A 39 6.02 15.74 -0.55
C SER A 39 7.02 15.93 0.60
N SER A 40 7.53 14.82 1.14
CA SER A 40 8.55 14.82 2.19
C SER A 40 9.37 13.53 2.15
N ASP A 41 10.66 13.67 2.50
CA ASP A 41 11.57 12.54 2.68
C ASP A 41 11.12 11.67 3.87
N VAL A 42 11.41 10.37 3.77
CA VAL A 42 11.20 9.38 4.83
C VAL A 42 12.26 8.29 4.77
N GLU A 43 12.70 7.79 5.92
CA GLU A 43 13.68 6.69 6.00
C GLU A 43 13.03 5.31 5.73
N MET A 44 11.70 5.24 5.77
CA MET A 44 10.94 4.00 5.65
C MET A 44 10.55 3.74 4.20
N PRO A 45 10.85 2.56 3.63
CA PRO A 45 10.36 2.15 2.32
C PRO A 45 8.88 1.79 2.44
N ILE A 46 8.02 2.62 1.87
CA ILE A 46 6.57 2.43 1.91
C ILE A 46 6.16 1.58 0.71
N SER A 47 5.82 0.32 0.96
CA SER A 47 5.42 -0.67 -0.03
C SER A 47 3.91 -0.89 -0.09
N GLY A 48 3.11 -0.04 0.55
CA GLY A 48 1.67 -0.16 0.47
C GLY A 48 0.95 0.80 1.41
N LEU A 49 -0.21 1.30 0.97
CA LEU A 49 -0.99 2.29 1.70
C LEU A 49 -2.49 1.95 1.66
N ALA A 50 -3.11 1.92 2.84
CA ALA A 50 -4.55 1.75 2.96
C ALA A 50 -5.16 2.95 3.67
N ALA A 51 -6.18 3.55 3.05
CA ALA A 51 -7.00 4.58 3.65
C ALA A 51 -7.41 4.15 5.08
N GLY A 52 -7.32 5.08 6.02
CA GLY A 52 -7.80 4.85 7.38
C GLY A 52 -8.90 5.83 7.75
N ASP A 53 -9.05 6.06 9.04
CA ASP A 53 -10.14 6.87 9.59
C ASP A 53 -9.85 8.39 9.48
N ALA A 54 -10.92 9.19 9.56
CA ALA A 54 -10.80 10.61 9.87
C ALA A 54 -10.06 10.78 11.21
N ALA A 55 -9.06 11.65 11.26
CA ALA A 55 -8.23 11.79 12.44
C ALA A 55 -8.99 12.36 13.64
N GLU A 56 -8.49 12.04 14.82
CA GLU A 56 -9.14 12.21 16.13
C GLU A 56 -9.49 13.64 16.55
N HIS A 57 -8.98 14.67 15.85
CA HIS A 57 -9.02 16.05 16.34
C HIS A 57 -10.01 16.97 15.64
N GLY A 58 -10.87 16.42 14.78
CA GLY A 58 -12.05 17.14 14.27
C GLY A 58 -11.71 18.33 13.35
N GLU A 59 -10.46 18.46 12.94
CA GLU A 59 -10.12 19.26 11.78
C GLU A 59 -10.50 18.47 10.51
N GLN A 60 -11.13 19.14 9.56
CA GLN A 60 -11.70 18.55 8.35
C GLN A 60 -10.62 17.92 7.42
N TYR A 61 -9.34 18.05 7.75
CA TYR A 61 -8.20 17.71 6.92
C TYR A 61 -7.16 16.80 7.59
N ASP A 62 -7.42 16.33 8.81
CA ASP A 62 -6.54 15.36 9.45
C ASP A 62 -7.08 13.95 9.16
N TYR A 63 -6.23 13.10 8.59
CA TYR A 63 -6.51 11.70 8.27
C TYR A 63 -5.30 10.84 8.63
N SER A 64 -5.57 9.59 8.99
CA SER A 64 -4.53 8.60 9.21
C SER A 64 -4.62 7.53 8.13
N THR A 65 -3.48 7.17 7.56
CA THR A 65 -3.34 6.07 6.59
C THR A 65 -2.49 4.98 7.23
N LEU A 66 -2.91 3.72 7.08
CA LEU A 66 -2.08 2.59 7.48
C LEU A 66 -1.09 2.30 6.36
N ALA A 67 0.19 2.30 6.69
CA ALA A 67 1.27 1.95 5.78
C ALA A 67 1.85 0.57 6.13
N VAL A 68 2.29 -0.16 5.11
CA VAL A 68 3.21 -1.29 5.27
C VAL A 68 4.61 -0.89 4.78
N PHE A 69 5.63 -1.49 5.36
CA PHE A 69 7.03 -1.23 5.01
C PHE A 69 7.74 -2.47 4.53
N ASP A 70 8.54 -2.34 3.46
CA ASP A 70 9.34 -3.43 2.89
C ASP A 70 10.65 -3.71 3.65
N TRP A 71 10.65 -3.49 4.95
CA TRP A 71 11.82 -3.76 5.78
C TRP A 71 12.02 -5.24 6.05
N LYS A 72 12.68 -5.97 5.14
CA LYS A 72 13.03 -7.39 5.32
C LYS A 72 13.69 -7.63 6.69
N ASN A 73 13.06 -8.46 7.53
CA ASN A 73 13.57 -8.83 8.85
C ASN A 73 14.31 -10.17 8.77
N TYR A 74 15.64 -10.12 8.66
CA TYR A 74 16.48 -11.32 8.76
C TYR A 74 16.73 -11.70 10.23
N GLY A 75 16.77 -13.00 10.53
CA GLY A 75 16.70 -13.52 11.90
C GLY A 75 17.81 -13.09 12.88
N ASP A 76 18.93 -12.55 12.40
CA ASP A 76 20.02 -12.00 13.22
C ASP A 76 19.95 -10.47 13.41
N GLN A 77 19.00 -9.80 12.77
CA GLN A 77 18.84 -8.35 12.80
C GLN A 77 17.86 -7.89 13.89
N THR A 78 17.97 -6.62 14.29
CA THR A 78 16.97 -6.01 15.17
C THR A 78 15.65 -5.90 14.40
N PRO A 79 14.54 -6.43 14.94
CA PRO A 79 13.25 -6.36 14.25
C PRO A 79 12.87 -4.91 13.94
N LYS A 80 12.69 -4.60 12.66
CA LYS A 80 12.17 -3.32 12.20
C LYS A 80 10.64 -3.32 12.18
N PRO A 81 9.97 -2.17 12.41
CA PRO A 81 8.52 -2.00 12.21
C PRO A 81 8.03 -2.52 10.85
N ARG A 82 6.83 -3.09 10.78
CA ARG A 82 6.21 -3.56 9.53
C ARG A 82 5.08 -2.65 9.08
N PHE A 83 4.51 -1.97 10.06
CA PHE A 83 3.39 -1.08 9.88
C PHE A 83 3.80 0.30 10.35
N GLY A 84 3.21 1.31 9.74
CA GLY A 84 3.30 2.69 10.18
C GLY A 84 1.97 3.39 10.02
N VAL A 85 1.85 4.54 10.64
CA VAL A 85 0.74 5.46 10.42
C VAL A 85 1.29 6.68 9.72
N VAL A 86 0.71 7.03 8.58
CA VAL A 86 0.90 8.35 7.99
C VAL A 86 -0.18 9.25 8.55
N GLU A 87 0.23 10.27 9.31
CA GLU A 87 -0.66 11.30 9.85
C GLU A 87 -0.53 12.55 9.02
N ARG A 88 -1.64 13.05 8.49
CA ARG A 88 -1.65 14.36 7.87
C ARG A 88 -2.09 15.43 8.86
N HIS A 89 -1.39 16.55 8.81
CA HIS A 89 -1.69 17.77 9.55
C HIS A 89 -1.64 18.97 8.60
N GLY A 90 -2.81 19.39 8.11
CA GLY A 90 -2.92 20.53 7.19
C GLY A 90 -2.17 20.29 5.88
N ASP A 91 -1.11 21.05 5.60
CA ASP A 91 -0.26 20.96 4.40
C ASP A 91 1.00 20.11 4.61
N SER A 92 1.07 19.37 5.71
CA SER A 92 2.17 18.47 6.05
C SER A 92 1.66 17.09 6.43
N ALA A 93 2.56 16.11 6.44
CA ALA A 93 2.30 14.82 7.02
C ALA A 93 3.54 14.30 7.77
N THR A 94 3.35 13.27 8.57
CA THR A 94 4.40 12.58 9.33
C THR A 94 4.16 11.09 9.24
N VAL A 95 5.23 10.32 9.11
CA VAL A 95 5.16 8.86 9.15
C VAL A 95 5.67 8.38 10.50
N VAL A 96 4.81 7.66 11.22
CA VAL A 96 5.08 7.15 12.57
C VAL A 96 5.12 5.63 12.51
N PRO A 97 6.30 4.99 12.61
CA PRO A 97 6.39 3.54 12.68
C PRO A 97 5.65 2.99 13.92
N LEU A 98 4.88 1.92 13.73
CA LEU A 98 4.25 1.22 14.84
C LEU A 98 5.24 0.24 15.47
N ASP A 99 5.33 0.26 16.80
CA ASP A 99 6.16 -0.68 17.54
C ASP A 99 5.68 -2.12 17.28
N GLN A 100 6.60 -3.03 16.95
CA GLN A 100 6.23 -4.42 16.72
C GLN A 100 5.53 -5.09 17.91
N SER A 101 5.77 -4.61 19.13
CA SER A 101 5.13 -5.11 20.34
C SER A 101 3.63 -4.81 20.41
N ILE A 102 3.11 -3.89 19.60
CA ILE A 102 1.68 -3.59 19.49
C ILE A 102 1.01 -4.30 18.29
N VAL A 103 1.76 -5.08 17.52
CA VAL A 103 1.25 -5.92 16.44
C VAL A 103 1.23 -7.38 16.91
N ASN A 104 0.04 -7.91 17.15
CA ASN A 104 -0.15 -9.28 17.61
C ASN A 104 -0.15 -10.24 16.41
N TRP A 105 0.94 -11.00 16.28
CA TRP A 105 1.09 -12.08 15.31
C TRP A 105 0.74 -13.43 15.92
N PRO A 106 0.11 -14.36 15.19
CA PRO A 106 -0.18 -15.69 15.70
C PRO A 106 1.14 -16.43 15.96
N GLU A 107 1.30 -17.06 17.13
CA GLU A 107 2.56 -17.72 17.51
C GLU A 107 2.96 -18.86 16.55
N SER A 108 1.98 -19.44 15.84
CA SER A 108 2.18 -20.54 14.89
C SER A 108 2.69 -20.09 13.52
N GLU A 109 2.78 -18.79 13.27
CA GLU A 109 2.96 -18.25 11.91
C GLU A 109 4.22 -17.39 11.83
N PRO A 110 5.08 -17.60 10.80
CA PRO A 110 6.18 -16.69 10.56
C PRO A 110 5.60 -15.33 10.17
N ARG A 111 6.19 -14.28 10.74
CA ARG A 111 5.75 -12.87 10.63
C ARG A 111 5.84 -12.28 9.22
N GLY A 112 6.31 -13.08 8.27
CA GLY A 112 6.56 -12.67 6.91
C GLY A 112 7.76 -11.76 6.74
N ASN A 113 8.43 -11.86 5.61
CA ASN A 113 9.60 -11.03 5.30
C ASN A 113 9.24 -9.83 4.42
N ASP A 114 8.10 -9.85 3.73
CA ASP A 114 7.91 -9.09 2.50
C ASP A 114 6.45 -8.66 2.27
N LEU A 115 5.99 -7.62 2.98
CA LEU A 115 4.63 -7.08 2.82
C LEU A 115 4.65 -6.01 1.74
N GLU A 116 3.94 -6.24 0.64
CA GLU A 116 4.04 -5.43 -0.59
C GLU A 116 2.74 -4.75 -0.99
N ALA A 117 1.67 -4.94 -0.23
CA ALA A 117 0.41 -4.25 -0.50
C ALA A 117 -0.48 -4.25 0.73
N ILE A 118 -1.36 -3.27 0.82
CA ILE A 118 -2.42 -3.24 1.83
C ILE A 118 -3.65 -2.49 1.33
N CYS A 119 -4.83 -3.03 1.57
CA CYS A 119 -6.10 -2.38 1.31
C CYS A 119 -6.94 -2.26 2.59
N GLN A 120 -7.83 -1.27 2.63
CA GLN A 120 -8.85 -1.18 3.67
C GLN A 120 -10.05 -2.06 3.29
N ILE A 121 -10.55 -2.84 4.25
CA ILE A 121 -11.81 -3.59 4.11
C ILE A 121 -12.95 -2.76 4.70
N ASP A 122 -12.80 -2.33 5.96
CA ASP A 122 -13.70 -1.39 6.63
C ASP A 122 -12.95 -0.59 7.71
N ASP A 123 -13.66 0.15 8.57
CA ASP A 123 -13.09 0.94 9.66
C ASP A 123 -12.36 0.08 10.73
N THR A 124 -12.47 -1.26 10.66
CA THR A 124 -11.88 -2.20 11.61
C THR A 124 -10.82 -3.09 10.96
N TYR A 125 -11.04 -3.51 9.73
CA TYR A 125 -10.22 -4.53 9.08
C TYR A 125 -9.46 -3.99 7.86
N TYR A 126 -8.25 -4.51 7.69
CA TYR A 126 -7.38 -4.30 6.55
C TYR A 126 -6.90 -5.65 6.03
N LEU A 127 -6.58 -5.73 4.74
CA LEU A 127 -5.97 -6.92 4.15
C LEU A 127 -4.60 -6.53 3.63
N ALA A 128 -3.55 -7.19 4.11
CA ALA A 128 -2.18 -6.99 3.66
C ALA A 128 -1.71 -8.19 2.85
N ALA A 129 -1.02 -7.95 1.73
CA ALA A 129 -0.43 -8.99 0.91
C ALA A 129 1.05 -9.16 1.26
N GLU A 130 1.46 -10.41 1.40
CA GLU A 130 2.86 -10.79 1.30
C GLU A 130 3.19 -11.13 -0.16
N SER A 131 4.36 -10.70 -0.61
CA SER A 131 4.92 -11.10 -1.89
C SER A 131 5.03 -12.63 -1.99
N SER A 132 5.17 -13.11 -3.21
CA SER A 132 4.91 -14.50 -3.57
C SER A 132 5.82 -15.56 -2.98
N TYR A 133 6.99 -15.21 -2.46
CA TYR A 133 7.97 -16.22 -2.08
C TYR A 133 8.75 -15.86 -0.82
N TYR A 134 8.28 -16.37 0.30
CA TYR A 134 9.04 -16.45 1.54
C TYR A 134 9.86 -17.75 1.56
N ASP A 135 11.19 -17.63 1.60
CA ASP A 135 12.12 -18.74 1.77
C ASP A 135 13.09 -18.44 2.92
N ASP A 136 12.95 -19.18 4.02
CA ASP A 136 13.86 -19.11 5.16
C ASP A 136 14.96 -20.20 5.13
N GLY A 137 15.13 -20.86 3.99
CA GLY A 137 16.04 -21.97 3.76
C GLY A 137 15.55 -23.31 4.32
N VAL A 138 14.38 -23.35 4.97
CA VAL A 138 13.77 -24.55 5.57
C VAL A 138 12.31 -24.72 5.13
N THR A 139 11.59 -23.61 5.02
CA THR A 139 10.17 -23.51 4.70
C THR A 139 10.03 -22.56 3.52
N HIS A 140 9.44 -23.07 2.44
CA HIS A 140 9.06 -22.25 1.30
C HIS A 140 7.57 -21.98 1.44
N GLN A 141 7.22 -20.73 1.72
CA GLN A 141 5.84 -20.28 1.77
C GLN A 141 5.57 -19.41 0.56
N TYR A 142 4.62 -19.87 -0.24
CA TYR A 142 4.09 -19.07 -1.32
C TYR A 142 3.19 -17.97 -0.71
N GLY A 143 3.17 -16.79 -1.33
CA GLY A 143 2.55 -15.56 -0.80
C GLY A 143 1.21 -15.75 -0.09
N ARG A 144 0.95 -14.88 0.88
CA ARG A 144 -0.17 -14.97 1.82
C ARG A 144 -0.89 -13.63 1.91
N LEU A 145 -2.18 -13.64 2.25
CA LEU A 145 -2.86 -12.44 2.73
C LEU A 145 -3.10 -12.53 4.23
N PHE A 146 -2.90 -11.41 4.91
CA PHE A 146 -3.17 -11.27 6.33
C PHE A 146 -4.35 -10.34 6.53
N LEU A 147 -5.40 -10.83 7.17
CA LEU A 147 -6.44 -9.95 7.67
C LEU A 147 -5.97 -9.34 8.97
N ILE A 148 -5.78 -8.03 8.94
CA ILE A 148 -5.34 -7.22 10.07
C ILE A 148 -6.57 -6.57 10.69
N GLU A 149 -6.82 -6.86 11.96
CA GLU A 149 -7.84 -6.22 12.77
C GLU A 149 -7.21 -5.10 13.60
N ARG A 150 -7.81 -3.92 13.51
CA ARG A 150 -7.56 -2.82 14.42
C ARG A 150 -8.32 -3.06 15.71
N ASN A 151 -7.69 -2.83 16.86
CA ASN A 151 -8.37 -2.92 18.14
C ASN A 151 -9.51 -1.88 18.24
N PRO A 152 -10.79 -2.30 18.25
CA PRO A 152 -11.93 -1.37 18.20
C PRO A 152 -12.18 -0.65 19.52
N THR A 153 -11.57 -1.10 20.63
CA THR A 153 -11.84 -0.57 21.98
C THR A 153 -11.08 0.72 22.31
N GLN A 154 -10.14 1.13 21.46
CA GLN A 154 -9.20 2.20 21.75
C GLN A 154 -9.09 3.25 20.61
N GLY A 155 -9.94 3.14 19.58
CA GLY A 155 -10.26 4.22 18.64
C GLY A 155 -9.18 4.63 17.62
N THR A 156 -7.99 4.02 17.61
CA THR A 156 -6.87 4.47 16.75
C THR A 156 -6.02 3.33 16.19
N LEU A 157 -5.29 3.60 15.11
CA LEU A 157 -4.23 2.69 14.59
C LEU A 157 -3.10 2.45 15.61
N TYR A 158 -2.89 3.36 16.57
CA TYR A 158 -1.89 3.23 17.64
C TYR A 158 -2.26 2.26 18.75
N SER A 159 -3.53 1.86 18.80
CA SER A 159 -4.03 0.98 19.86
C SER A 159 -3.65 -0.49 19.72
N GLY A 160 -2.99 -0.81 18.62
CA GLY A 160 -2.52 -2.14 18.28
C GLY A 160 -3.28 -2.75 17.12
N LEU A 161 -2.56 -3.61 16.41
CA LEU A 161 -3.04 -4.39 15.28
C LEU A 161 -2.96 -5.87 15.66
N SER A 162 -3.87 -6.70 15.15
CA SER A 162 -3.77 -8.15 15.28
C SER A 162 -4.04 -8.82 13.96
N VAL A 163 -3.26 -9.85 13.63
CA VAL A 163 -3.59 -10.72 12.50
C VAL A 163 -4.72 -11.65 12.95
N SER A 164 -5.91 -11.43 12.41
CA SER A 164 -7.11 -12.18 12.78
C SER A 164 -7.34 -13.40 11.88
N ALA A 165 -6.83 -13.38 10.65
CA ALA A 165 -6.82 -14.52 9.74
C ALA A 165 -5.70 -14.48 8.72
N ILE A 166 -5.43 -15.64 8.14
CA ILE A 166 -4.43 -15.84 7.09
C ILE A 166 -5.09 -16.56 5.92
N TYR A 167 -4.81 -16.07 4.72
CA TYR A 167 -5.27 -16.65 3.47
C TYR A 167 -4.06 -17.13 2.67
N SER A 168 -4.03 -18.41 2.31
CA SER A 168 -3.16 -18.88 1.24
C SER A 168 -3.78 -18.49 -0.10
N LEU A 169 -2.96 -17.96 -1.01
CA LEU A 169 -3.42 -17.50 -2.32
C LEU A 169 -3.89 -18.64 -3.24
N THR A 170 -3.46 -19.87 -2.96
CA THR A 170 -3.81 -21.05 -3.75
C THR A 170 -3.76 -22.33 -2.92
N ALA A 171 -4.53 -23.34 -3.34
CA ALA A 171 -4.41 -24.70 -2.83
C ALA A 171 -3.17 -25.42 -3.39
N THR A 172 -2.70 -24.99 -4.55
CA THR A 172 -1.59 -25.60 -5.30
C THR A 172 -0.54 -24.53 -5.57
N PRO A 173 0.53 -24.41 -4.75
CA PRO A 173 1.54 -23.37 -4.89
C PRO A 173 2.08 -23.20 -6.31
N SER A 174 2.27 -24.31 -7.03
CA SER A 174 2.78 -24.31 -8.40
C SER A 174 1.94 -23.58 -9.43
N ASP A 175 0.66 -23.32 -9.14
CA ASP A 175 -0.23 -22.60 -10.06
C ASP A 175 0.18 -21.11 -10.20
N TYR A 176 0.92 -20.59 -9.22
CA TYR A 176 1.37 -19.21 -9.19
C TYR A 176 2.89 -19.08 -9.02
N ASP A 177 3.66 -20.16 -9.09
CA ASP A 177 5.13 -20.08 -9.11
C ASP A 177 5.58 -18.96 -10.08
N GLU A 178 6.51 -18.11 -9.62
CA GLU A 178 7.05 -16.93 -10.34
C GLU A 178 6.16 -15.67 -10.42
N LYS A 179 4.88 -15.73 -10.04
CA LYS A 179 4.08 -14.51 -9.81
C LYS A 179 4.60 -13.79 -8.58
N SER A 180 4.49 -12.46 -8.50
CA SER A 180 4.86 -11.63 -7.34
C SER A 180 3.79 -10.57 -7.15
N PHE A 181 2.95 -10.74 -6.12
CA PHE A 181 1.78 -9.91 -5.91
C PHE A 181 2.13 -8.66 -5.10
N GLU A 182 2.25 -7.52 -5.79
CA GLU A 182 2.44 -6.18 -5.20
C GLU A 182 1.16 -5.34 -5.36
N GLY A 183 0.26 -5.70 -6.27
CA GLY A 183 -1.04 -5.03 -6.39
C GLY A 183 -2.08 -5.65 -5.47
N LEU A 184 -2.74 -4.86 -4.62
CA LEU A 184 -3.93 -5.29 -3.88
C LEU A 184 -4.99 -4.19 -3.78
N ALA A 185 -6.15 -4.41 -4.42
CA ALA A 185 -7.34 -3.58 -4.23
C ALA A 185 -8.51 -4.37 -3.66
N CYS A 186 -9.36 -3.71 -2.88
CA CYS A 186 -10.49 -4.32 -2.20
C CYS A 186 -11.75 -3.46 -2.33
N ALA A 187 -12.91 -4.12 -2.39
CA ALA A 187 -14.21 -3.45 -2.40
C ALA A 187 -15.24 -4.32 -1.70
N ARG A 188 -16.23 -3.70 -1.05
CA ARG A 188 -17.36 -4.46 -0.51
C ARG A 188 -18.14 -5.06 -1.66
N SER A 189 -18.45 -6.36 -1.60
CA SER A 189 -19.26 -6.98 -2.63
C SER A 189 -20.70 -6.44 -2.61
N ASP A 190 -21.30 -6.27 -3.80
CA ASP A 190 -22.72 -5.95 -3.97
C ASP A 190 -23.66 -7.12 -3.62
N SER A 191 -23.09 -8.30 -3.35
CA SER A 191 -23.82 -9.39 -2.71
C SER A 191 -24.13 -9.04 -1.25
N ASN A 192 -25.40 -9.22 -0.85
CA ASN A 192 -25.86 -8.92 0.51
C ASN A 192 -25.41 -9.94 1.56
N ASP A 193 -24.31 -10.66 1.33
CA ASP A 193 -23.77 -11.67 2.24
C ASP A 193 -22.68 -11.11 3.18
N GLY A 194 -22.17 -9.90 2.90
CA GLY A 194 -21.13 -9.27 3.71
C GLY A 194 -19.69 -9.61 3.31
N SER A 195 -19.51 -10.26 2.16
CA SER A 195 -18.21 -10.53 1.55
C SER A 195 -17.57 -9.30 0.92
N TYR A 196 -16.28 -9.41 0.61
CA TYR A 196 -15.52 -8.39 -0.11
C TYR A 196 -14.86 -9.01 -1.34
N ASN A 197 -14.87 -8.28 -2.45
CA ASN A 197 -14.10 -8.61 -3.63
C ASN A 197 -12.67 -8.12 -3.42
N ILE A 198 -11.70 -8.98 -3.74
CA ILE A 198 -10.27 -8.65 -3.74
C ILE A 198 -9.71 -8.79 -5.14
N LEU A 199 -8.80 -7.90 -5.52
CA LEU A 199 -8.09 -7.90 -6.78
C LEU A 199 -6.59 -7.88 -6.51
N LEU A 200 -5.90 -8.93 -6.92
CA LEU A 200 -4.45 -9.03 -6.86
C LEU A 200 -3.84 -8.76 -8.23
N GLY A 201 -2.70 -8.08 -8.25
CA GLY A 201 -1.92 -7.81 -9.45
C GLY A 201 -0.51 -8.38 -9.36
N ASP A 202 -0.12 -9.18 -10.36
CA ASP A 202 1.26 -9.62 -10.51
C ASP A 202 2.14 -8.49 -11.08
N ARG A 203 3.23 -8.16 -10.39
CA ARG A 203 4.06 -7.00 -10.74
C ARG A 203 4.66 -7.07 -12.12
N THR A 204 5.10 -8.27 -12.53
CA THR A 204 5.88 -8.46 -13.75
C THR A 204 4.99 -8.60 -14.96
N SER A 205 4.03 -9.53 -14.94
CA SER A 205 3.14 -9.75 -16.09
C SER A 205 2.02 -8.72 -16.19
N GLY A 206 1.67 -8.07 -15.08
CA GLY A 206 0.48 -7.23 -15.00
C GLY A 206 -0.83 -8.02 -14.96
N ASP A 207 -0.78 -9.35 -14.87
CA ASP A 207 -1.98 -10.19 -14.75
C ASP A 207 -2.76 -9.84 -13.48
N LEU A 208 -4.09 -9.81 -13.61
CA LEU A 208 -5.03 -9.54 -12.54
C LEU A 208 -5.80 -10.79 -12.13
N TYR A 209 -5.94 -10.98 -10.83
CA TYR A 209 -6.61 -12.13 -10.22
C TYR A 209 -7.64 -11.68 -9.21
N TRP A 210 -8.82 -12.28 -9.25
CA TRP A 210 -9.95 -11.93 -8.38
C TRP A 210 -10.41 -13.13 -7.57
N ASP A 211 -10.77 -12.87 -6.32
CA ASP A 211 -11.57 -13.79 -5.51
C ASP A 211 -12.39 -12.97 -4.48
N LYS A 212 -13.13 -13.67 -3.63
CA LYS A 212 -13.91 -13.10 -2.54
C LYS A 212 -13.37 -13.57 -1.20
N ILE A 213 -13.18 -12.63 -0.28
CA ILE A 213 -13.03 -12.97 1.13
C ILE A 213 -14.42 -13.02 1.78
N GLN A 214 -14.59 -14.02 2.64
CA GLN A 214 -15.84 -14.29 3.33
C GLN A 214 -16.18 -13.19 4.33
N PRO A 215 -17.43 -13.08 4.78
CA PRO A 215 -17.84 -12.06 5.74
C PRO A 215 -16.97 -12.10 6.99
N MET A 216 -16.61 -10.92 7.52
CA MET A 216 -15.71 -10.83 8.69
C MET A 216 -16.24 -11.60 9.91
N ALA A 217 -17.56 -11.72 10.05
CA ALA A 217 -18.22 -12.46 11.13
C ALA A 217 -18.01 -13.99 11.07
N ASP A 218 -17.67 -14.54 9.90
CA ASP A 218 -17.47 -15.97 9.67
C ASP A 218 -16.00 -16.39 9.84
N ILE A 219 -15.13 -15.43 10.17
CA ILE A 219 -13.70 -15.65 10.30
C ILE A 219 -13.40 -16.32 11.64
N THR A 220 -12.95 -17.57 11.57
CA THR A 220 -12.39 -18.28 12.71
C THR A 220 -10.90 -18.00 12.81
N SER A 221 -10.49 -17.43 13.95
CA SER A 221 -9.06 -17.38 14.30
C SER A 221 -8.46 -18.78 14.25
N ASP A 222 -7.19 -18.88 13.87
CA ASP A 222 -6.39 -20.13 13.85
C ASP A 222 -6.61 -21.08 12.66
N THR A 223 -7.40 -20.70 11.64
CA THR A 223 -7.51 -21.48 10.39
C THR A 223 -7.01 -20.70 9.20
N THR A 224 -6.01 -21.23 8.51
CA THR A 224 -5.63 -20.75 7.18
C THR A 224 -6.74 -21.08 6.19
N GLN A 225 -7.26 -20.05 5.53
CA GLN A 225 -8.23 -20.19 4.46
C GLN A 225 -7.49 -20.23 3.12
N VAL A 226 -8.07 -20.87 2.11
CA VAL A 226 -7.47 -20.95 0.78
C VAL A 226 -8.35 -20.19 -0.19
N LEU A 227 -7.74 -19.25 -0.92
CA LEU A 227 -8.37 -18.52 -2.00
C LEU A 227 -8.36 -19.33 -3.29
N ASP A 228 -9.37 -19.12 -4.12
CA ASP A 228 -9.54 -19.69 -5.45
C ASP A 228 -9.46 -18.57 -6.49
N LEU A 229 -8.29 -17.90 -6.51
CA LEU A 229 -7.99 -16.78 -7.39
C LEU A 229 -8.31 -17.11 -8.87
N LYS A 230 -9.10 -16.22 -9.49
CA LYS A 230 -9.53 -16.33 -10.89
C LYS A 230 -8.84 -15.28 -11.75
N PRO A 231 -8.21 -15.64 -12.88
CA PRO A 231 -7.71 -14.65 -13.83
C PRO A 231 -8.86 -13.79 -14.37
N VAL A 232 -8.74 -12.47 -14.29
CA VAL A 232 -9.78 -11.52 -14.72
C VAL A 232 -9.31 -10.50 -15.75
N GLY A 233 -8.02 -10.47 -16.05
CA GLY A 233 -7.48 -9.61 -17.09
C GLY A 233 -6.01 -9.34 -16.85
N ASN A 234 -5.52 -8.26 -17.46
CA ASN A 234 -4.16 -7.78 -17.23
C ASN A 234 -4.10 -6.26 -17.42
N ILE A 235 -3.07 -5.63 -16.86
CA ILE A 235 -2.70 -4.24 -17.09
C ILE A 235 -1.33 -4.24 -17.74
N GLN A 236 -1.18 -3.51 -18.85
CA GLN A 236 0.10 -3.34 -19.51
C GLN A 236 0.50 -1.87 -19.47
N ALA A 237 1.60 -1.58 -18.79
CA ALA A 237 2.22 -0.26 -18.83
C ALA A 237 2.74 0.02 -20.26
N PRO A 238 2.42 1.19 -20.84
CA PRO A 238 2.99 1.61 -22.10
C PRO A 238 4.51 1.60 -22.08
N THR A 239 5.13 1.15 -23.17
CA THR A 239 6.59 1.00 -23.25
C THR A 239 7.32 2.33 -23.14
N GLU A 240 6.67 3.43 -23.55
CA GLU A 240 7.20 4.79 -23.39
C GLU A 240 7.33 5.24 -21.92
N TRP A 241 6.70 4.55 -20.96
CA TRP A 241 6.89 4.83 -19.53
C TRP A 241 8.19 4.23 -18.98
N GLY A 242 8.81 3.29 -19.71
CA GLY A 242 10.12 2.74 -19.36
C GLY A 242 10.15 1.91 -18.07
N THR A 243 9.03 1.29 -17.69
CA THR A 243 8.86 0.54 -16.44
C THR A 243 9.31 -0.91 -16.57
N SER A 244 9.83 -1.50 -15.49
CA SER A 244 10.11 -2.95 -15.38
C SER A 244 8.96 -3.71 -14.71
N ARG A 245 8.13 -3.02 -13.92
CA ARG A 245 6.96 -3.54 -13.23
C ARG A 245 5.70 -2.87 -13.76
N ASN A 246 4.73 -3.67 -14.20
CA ASN A 246 3.44 -3.19 -14.68
C ASN A 246 2.52 -2.77 -13.54
N ILE A 247 2.67 -3.40 -12.37
CA ILE A 247 1.87 -3.15 -11.17
C ILE A 247 2.80 -3.15 -9.95
N SER A 248 2.94 -2.01 -9.29
CA SER A 248 3.66 -1.88 -8.01
C SER A 248 2.71 -1.63 -6.83
N ASP A 249 1.47 -1.21 -7.11
CA ASP A 249 0.37 -1.19 -6.16
C ASP A 249 -0.96 -1.03 -6.93
N LEU A 250 -2.08 -1.33 -6.29
CA LEU A 250 -3.43 -1.10 -6.81
C LEU A 250 -4.30 -0.44 -5.76
N PHE A 251 -5.11 0.54 -6.18
CA PHE A 251 -6.08 1.19 -5.31
C PHE A 251 -7.43 1.32 -6.01
N TYR A 252 -8.51 0.93 -5.34
CA TYR A 252 -9.87 1.05 -5.86
C TYR A 252 -10.69 2.09 -5.09
N THR A 253 -11.49 2.88 -5.82
CA THR A 253 -12.40 3.87 -5.23
C THR A 253 -13.83 3.66 -5.71
N GLU A 254 -14.72 3.37 -4.76
CA GLU A 254 -16.16 3.22 -4.99
C GLU A 254 -16.83 4.55 -5.41
N GLN A 255 -16.27 5.71 -5.06
CA GLN A 255 -16.89 7.00 -5.36
C GLN A 255 -16.90 7.30 -6.86
N TRP A 256 -15.84 6.89 -7.57
CA TRP A 256 -15.66 7.17 -9.00
C TRP A 256 -15.57 5.91 -9.85
N HIS A 257 -15.56 4.73 -9.22
CA HIS A 257 -15.42 3.42 -9.86
C HIS A 257 -14.18 3.35 -10.75
N TYR A 258 -13.04 3.84 -10.27
CA TYR A 258 -11.76 3.75 -10.99
C TYR A 258 -10.81 2.84 -10.23
N LEU A 259 -10.09 2.02 -11.00
CA LEU A 259 -8.92 1.30 -10.51
C LEU A 259 -7.69 2.17 -10.79
N TYR A 260 -7.02 2.61 -9.74
CA TYR A 260 -5.72 3.23 -9.79
C TYR A 260 -4.64 2.17 -9.62
N GLY A 261 -3.47 2.44 -10.15
CA GLY A 261 -2.28 1.64 -9.91
C GLY A 261 -1.03 2.41 -10.24
N VAL A 262 0.11 1.76 -10.03
CA VAL A 262 1.42 2.32 -10.35
C VAL A 262 2.20 1.33 -11.18
N ALA A 263 2.85 1.81 -12.23
CA ALA A 263 3.88 1.06 -12.94
C ALA A 263 5.23 1.69 -12.59
N SER A 264 6.20 0.88 -12.20
CA SER A 264 7.50 1.36 -11.71
C SER A 264 8.67 0.76 -12.47
N LEU A 265 9.74 1.53 -12.53
CA LEU A 265 11.07 1.10 -12.90
C LEU A 265 11.84 0.90 -11.61
N ASP A 266 12.09 -0.37 -11.30
CA ASP A 266 13.15 -0.79 -10.40
C ASP A 266 14.41 -1.05 -11.26
N PRO A 267 15.50 -0.27 -11.09
CA PRO A 267 16.75 -0.48 -11.82
C PRO A 267 17.46 -1.79 -11.50
N GLU A 268 17.16 -2.43 -10.37
CA GLU A 268 17.75 -3.71 -9.95
C GLU A 268 16.95 -4.92 -10.48
N ASP A 269 15.75 -4.71 -11.04
CA ASP A 269 14.93 -5.77 -11.63
C ASP A 269 15.60 -6.35 -12.90
N ASP A 270 15.57 -7.67 -13.05
CA ASP A 270 16.07 -8.39 -14.23
C ASP A 270 15.40 -7.91 -15.55
N ASN A 271 14.19 -7.34 -15.45
CA ASN A 271 13.43 -6.81 -16.58
C ASN A 271 13.66 -5.31 -16.84
N ALA A 272 14.54 -4.65 -16.08
CA ALA A 272 14.88 -3.24 -16.28
C ALA A 272 15.46 -2.99 -17.68
N PRO A 273 15.06 -1.90 -18.37
CA PRO A 273 15.69 -1.50 -19.63
C PRO A 273 17.19 -1.30 -19.45
N GLU A 274 17.99 -1.79 -20.42
CA GLU A 274 19.44 -1.70 -20.36
C GLU A 274 19.93 -0.25 -20.15
N GLY A 275 20.76 -0.04 -19.14
CA GLY A 275 21.32 1.28 -18.81
C GLY A 275 20.44 2.15 -17.91
N SER A 276 19.33 1.62 -17.39
CA SER A 276 18.57 2.25 -16.30
C SER A 276 19.42 2.29 -15.02
N THR A 277 19.50 3.46 -14.38
CA THR A 277 20.29 3.64 -13.15
C THR A 277 19.52 4.35 -12.04
N GLU A 278 18.36 4.92 -12.35
CA GLU A 278 17.55 5.70 -11.41
C GLU A 278 16.12 5.14 -11.45
N PRO A 279 15.45 5.00 -10.30
CA PRO A 279 14.08 4.53 -10.26
C PRO A 279 13.13 5.58 -10.83
N SER A 280 12.00 5.14 -11.38
CA SER A 280 10.94 6.04 -11.82
C SER A 280 9.60 5.34 -11.76
N ALA A 281 8.49 6.08 -11.78
CA ALA A 281 7.17 5.49 -11.73
C ALA A 281 6.15 6.33 -12.50
N THR A 282 5.08 5.68 -12.94
CA THR A 282 3.89 6.34 -13.47
C THR A 282 2.65 5.79 -12.76
N MET A 283 1.99 6.66 -12.01
CA MET A 283 0.65 6.41 -11.50
C MET A 283 -0.34 6.50 -12.66
N TYR A 284 -1.25 5.54 -12.73
CA TYR A 284 -2.28 5.45 -13.75
C TYR A 284 -3.65 5.21 -13.13
N LYS A 285 -4.69 5.36 -13.94
CA LYS A 285 -6.05 4.91 -13.63
C LYS A 285 -6.67 4.18 -14.81
N SER A 286 -7.69 3.37 -14.55
CA SER A 286 -8.47 2.72 -15.60
C SER A 286 -9.17 3.77 -16.45
N ALA A 287 -9.04 3.67 -17.78
CA ALA A 287 -9.63 4.61 -18.74
C ALA A 287 -11.17 4.54 -18.77
N LYS A 288 -11.74 3.48 -18.20
CA LYS A 288 -13.18 3.27 -18.00
C LYS A 288 -13.46 2.92 -16.55
N ALA A 289 -14.72 3.05 -16.17
CA ALA A 289 -15.18 2.59 -14.87
C ALA A 289 -14.89 1.08 -14.70
N PHE A 290 -14.31 0.73 -13.57
CA PHE A 290 -13.95 -0.61 -13.13
C PHE A 290 -14.72 -0.91 -11.85
N TYR A 291 -15.74 -1.77 -11.90
CA TYR A 291 -16.68 -1.97 -10.79
C TYR A 291 -16.26 -3.15 -9.92
N LEU A 292 -15.20 -3.00 -9.14
CA LEU A 292 -14.67 -4.08 -8.28
C LEU A 292 -15.70 -4.56 -7.24
N GLU A 293 -16.59 -3.68 -6.77
CA GLU A 293 -17.69 -3.99 -5.87
C GLU A 293 -18.74 -4.91 -6.51
N SER A 294 -18.83 -4.95 -7.86
CA SER A 294 -19.90 -5.69 -8.53
C SER A 294 -19.51 -7.11 -8.90
N ASP A 295 -20.15 -8.09 -8.26
CA ASP A 295 -19.90 -9.52 -8.54
C ASP A 295 -20.21 -9.86 -10.00
N THR A 296 -21.25 -9.24 -10.58
CA THR A 296 -21.61 -9.47 -11.98
C THR A 296 -20.55 -8.95 -12.94
N PHE A 297 -19.94 -7.80 -12.62
CA PHE A 297 -18.84 -7.26 -13.42
C PHE A 297 -17.62 -8.17 -13.36
N MET A 298 -17.22 -8.58 -12.15
CA MET A 298 -16.04 -9.43 -11.94
C MET A 298 -16.21 -10.82 -12.55
N GLN A 299 -17.37 -11.45 -12.43
CA GLN A 299 -17.68 -12.71 -13.13
C GLN A 299 -17.68 -12.56 -14.65
N GLY A 300 -18.06 -11.38 -15.15
CA GLY A 300 -17.95 -11.03 -16.56
C GLY A 300 -16.49 -10.97 -17.03
N LEU A 301 -15.61 -10.39 -16.21
CA LEU A 301 -14.17 -10.38 -16.46
C LEU A 301 -13.57 -11.79 -16.40
N GLU A 302 -13.92 -12.61 -15.41
CA GLU A 302 -13.50 -14.02 -15.32
C GLU A 302 -13.89 -14.79 -16.59
N SER A 303 -15.12 -14.59 -17.07
CA SER A 303 -15.64 -15.28 -18.26
C SER A 303 -15.00 -14.83 -19.57
N SER A 304 -14.41 -13.63 -19.60
CA SER A 304 -13.76 -13.06 -20.78
C SER A 304 -12.63 -12.11 -20.37
N PRO A 305 -11.50 -12.64 -19.86
CA PRO A 305 -10.39 -11.82 -19.40
C PRO A 305 -9.84 -10.97 -20.55
N HIS A 306 -9.57 -9.70 -20.28
CA HIS A 306 -9.04 -8.77 -21.27
C HIS A 306 -8.19 -7.70 -20.61
N GLU A 307 -7.40 -7.02 -21.44
CA GLU A 307 -6.57 -5.90 -21.01
C GLU A 307 -7.45 -4.75 -20.48
N VAL A 308 -7.15 -4.31 -19.25
CA VAL A 308 -7.73 -3.11 -18.66
C VAL A 308 -6.99 -1.91 -19.22
N ALA A 309 -7.65 -1.15 -20.09
CA ALA A 309 -7.08 0.07 -20.64
C ALA A 309 -6.83 1.09 -19.51
N ILE A 310 -5.64 1.68 -19.49
CA ILE A 310 -5.20 2.65 -18.49
C ILE A 310 -4.79 3.98 -19.12
N GLU A 311 -4.82 5.04 -18.33
CA GLU A 311 -4.31 6.37 -18.68
C GLU A 311 -3.39 6.90 -17.56
N ALA A 312 -2.31 7.58 -17.95
CA ALA A 312 -1.38 8.19 -17.02
C ALA A 312 -2.06 9.29 -16.20
N VAL A 313 -1.78 9.31 -14.90
CA VAL A 313 -2.26 10.32 -13.94
C VAL A 313 -1.10 11.23 -13.53
N HIS A 314 0.03 10.63 -13.12
CA HIS A 314 1.19 11.35 -12.65
C HIS A 314 2.47 10.54 -12.88
N SER A 315 3.58 11.21 -13.14
CA SER A 315 4.88 10.57 -13.32
C SER A 315 5.88 11.06 -12.29
N PHE A 316 6.61 10.13 -11.69
CA PHE A 316 7.67 10.33 -10.71
C PHE A 316 9.00 10.01 -11.37
N SER A 317 9.89 10.99 -11.46
CA SER A 317 11.10 10.83 -12.28
C SER A 317 12.24 10.11 -11.59
N ASN A 318 12.24 10.07 -10.26
CA ASN A 318 13.37 9.60 -9.45
C ASN A 318 12.94 8.71 -8.28
N HIS A 319 11.70 8.18 -8.31
CA HIS A 319 11.16 7.37 -7.23
C HIS A 319 10.39 6.17 -7.78
N LYS A 320 10.61 5.00 -7.17
CA LYS A 320 9.84 3.76 -7.34
C LYS A 320 8.67 3.84 -6.34
N ILE A 321 7.49 4.15 -6.87
CA ILE A 321 6.28 4.27 -6.03
C ILE A 321 5.66 2.89 -5.88
N GLU A 322 5.43 2.47 -4.63
CA GLU A 322 4.89 1.14 -4.27
C GLU A 322 3.75 1.23 -3.26
N GLY A 323 3.40 2.42 -2.79
CA GLY A 323 2.17 2.64 -2.02
C GLY A 323 1.33 3.74 -2.64
N ILE A 324 0.05 3.48 -2.88
CA ILE A 324 -0.95 4.49 -3.23
C ILE A 324 -2.27 4.26 -2.49
N THR A 325 -2.95 5.35 -2.13
CA THR A 325 -4.30 5.23 -1.59
C THR A 325 -5.11 6.50 -1.76
N ALA A 326 -6.44 6.41 -1.61
CA ALA A 326 -7.27 7.61 -1.59
C ALA A 326 -6.91 8.53 -0.43
N TYR A 327 -6.96 9.83 -0.73
CA TYR A 327 -6.92 10.86 0.30
C TYR A 327 -8.33 11.43 0.55
N GLY A 328 -9.00 10.85 1.57
CA GLY A 328 -10.32 11.29 2.02
C GLY A 328 -11.36 11.43 0.90
N LEU A 329 -12.29 12.37 1.04
CA LEU A 329 -13.31 12.70 0.03
C LEU A 329 -12.81 13.70 -1.05
N THR A 330 -11.53 14.08 -1.02
CA THR A 330 -11.03 15.33 -1.62
C THR A 330 -10.33 15.22 -2.98
N GLY A 331 -10.34 14.05 -3.63
CA GLY A 331 -9.87 13.91 -5.02
C GLY A 331 -8.34 13.94 -5.18
N GLY A 332 -7.59 13.41 -4.21
CA GLY A 332 -6.14 13.21 -4.34
C GLY A 332 -5.76 11.75 -4.05
N ILE A 333 -4.58 11.36 -4.51
CA ILE A 333 -3.97 10.05 -4.25
C ILE A 333 -2.70 10.28 -3.44
N PHE A 334 -2.71 9.78 -2.21
CA PHE A 334 -1.52 9.76 -1.36
C PHE A 334 -0.59 8.67 -1.88
N TYR A 335 0.73 8.91 -1.84
CA TYR A 335 1.74 7.97 -2.32
C TYR A 335 2.90 7.82 -1.35
N GLY A 336 3.61 6.70 -1.45
CA GLY A 336 4.89 6.44 -0.80
C GLY A 336 5.82 5.66 -1.72
N SER A 337 7.11 5.95 -1.65
CA SER A 337 8.15 5.20 -2.36
C SER A 337 8.80 4.16 -1.47
N ASP A 338 9.23 3.10 -2.11
CA ASP A 338 10.34 2.27 -1.70
C ASP A 338 11.37 2.44 -2.81
N ASP A 339 12.54 2.99 -2.53
CA ASP A 339 13.60 3.22 -3.52
C ASP A 339 14.77 2.27 -3.33
N ASP A 340 14.61 1.23 -2.49
CA ASP A 340 15.69 0.32 -2.06
C ASP A 340 16.89 1.07 -1.42
N THR A 341 16.66 2.32 -1.00
CA THR A 341 17.64 3.22 -0.38
C THR A 341 17.03 3.98 0.79
N ASP A 342 17.83 4.81 1.48
CA ASP A 342 17.34 5.71 2.52
C ASP A 342 16.71 7.01 1.95
N ALA A 343 16.56 7.12 0.62
CA ALA A 343 16.09 8.32 -0.08
C ALA A 343 14.60 8.26 -0.47
N ASN A 344 13.77 7.60 0.35
CA ASN A 344 12.35 7.46 0.08
C ASN A 344 11.59 8.77 0.25
N GLU A 345 10.46 8.90 -0.45
CA GLU A 345 9.56 10.04 -0.42
C GLU A 345 8.11 9.56 -0.21
N TYR A 346 7.31 10.37 0.46
CA TYR A 346 5.86 10.24 0.43
C TYR A 346 5.22 11.60 0.15
N GLY A 347 3.99 11.59 -0.33
CA GLY A 347 3.30 12.84 -0.66
C GLY A 347 1.88 12.65 -1.10
N LEU A 348 1.31 13.71 -1.65
CA LEU A 348 -0.06 13.72 -2.16
C LEU A 348 -0.08 14.29 -3.57
N VAL A 349 -0.60 13.48 -4.49
CA VAL A 349 -0.91 13.91 -5.86
C VAL A 349 -2.34 14.41 -5.93
N LYS A 350 -2.57 15.56 -6.57
CA LYS A 350 -3.94 16.02 -6.91
C LYS A 350 -4.40 15.36 -8.19
N VAL A 351 -5.55 14.69 -8.14
CA VAL A 351 -6.14 14.00 -9.30
C VAL A 351 -7.44 14.71 -9.67
N GLN A 352 -7.51 15.30 -10.87
CA GLN A 352 -8.69 16.02 -11.37
C GLN A 352 -9.70 15.10 -12.05
#